data_AF-A0A6P8CLF4-F1
#
_entry.id   AF-A0A6P8CLF4-F1
#
_cell.length_a   1.000
_cell.length_b   1.000
_cell.length_c   1.000
_cell.angle_alpha   90.00
_cell.angle_beta   90.00
_cell.angle_gamma   90.00
#
_symmetry.space_group_name_H-M   'P 1'
#
loop_
_entity.id
_entity.type
_entity.pdbx_description
1 polymer ?
#
loop_
_entity_poly.entity_id
_entity_poly.type
_entity_poly.pdbx_seq_one_letter_code
_entity_poly.pdbx_strand_id
1 'polypeptide(L)'
;MAAGRCGDSDPLSFSPIEKTVSDLQLAFTRKQLTSKQLTEFYLARIERLNPVLRAVIEVNPDAISQAEEADRERRRLGNAVGELHGIPVLLKDNIGTKDRLNTSAGSLALVGSVVARDAGVVARLRRAGAVILGKASLSEWAHLRGSDAPSGWCARTGQGKNPYNLSADPCGSSSGSAISVAANLAAVSLGTETDGSIICPSSMNAVVGIKPTVGLTSRSGVVPITPRQDTIGPMCRTVSDAVKVLDVIVGFDPYDAEATTEASKYIPAGGYRQFLRSDGLRGKRLGIIRDPFFKKFSNGSLQDRAFAGHFNTLREKGAILVDNMEMGIMSEAYTSDWETEAMMTDFKIALNAYLKDLVVSPIRSLEDAIAFNNEHAVAVCERSFCRTTSNWLPFKHEPRLRKDRGV
;
A
#
# COMPACT_ATOMS: atom_id res chain seq x y z
N MET A 1 -22.01 -4.77 51.48
CA MET A 1 -22.51 -4.63 50.10
C MET A 1 -21.32 -4.32 49.21
N ALA A 2 -21.09 -5.18 48.23
CA ALA A 2 -20.01 -5.10 47.27
C ALA A 2 -20.36 -4.19 46.07
N ALA A 3 -19.32 -3.84 45.32
CA ALA A 3 -19.25 -3.52 43.88
C ALA A 3 -18.56 -2.16 43.65
N GLY A 4 -17.50 -2.04 42.87
CA GLY A 4 -16.74 -3.02 42.11
C GLY A 4 -15.49 -2.31 41.56
N ARG A 5 -14.32 -2.93 41.72
CA ARG A 5 -13.08 -2.45 41.10
C ARG A 5 -13.14 -2.77 39.61
N CYS A 6 -12.88 -1.77 38.77
CA CYS A 6 -12.50 -2.00 37.39
C CYS A 6 -11.32 -2.97 37.37
N GLY A 7 -11.47 -4.09 36.68
CA GLY A 7 -10.37 -5.01 36.44
C GLY A 7 -9.35 -4.34 35.53
N ASP A 8 -8.16 -4.10 36.07
CA ASP A 8 -6.96 -3.96 35.26
C ASP A 8 -6.80 -5.27 34.48
N SER A 9 -7.00 -5.20 33.16
CA SER A 9 -6.60 -6.28 32.27
C SER A 9 -5.10 -6.49 32.42
N ASP A 10 -4.70 -7.71 32.77
CA ASP A 10 -3.30 -8.13 32.87
C ASP A 10 -2.52 -7.60 31.64
N PRO A 11 -1.47 -6.80 31.81
CA PRO A 11 -0.67 -6.36 30.68
C PRO A 11 -0.11 -7.61 30.00
N LEU A 12 -0.26 -7.70 28.67
CA LEU A 12 0.34 -8.79 27.89
C LEU A 12 1.81 -8.95 28.33
N SER A 13 2.18 -10.15 28.78
CA SER A 13 3.57 -10.47 29.15
C SER A 13 4.57 -10.23 28.01
N PHE A 14 4.05 -10.16 26.78
CA PHE A 14 4.75 -9.81 25.56
C PHE A 14 4.15 -8.54 24.92
N SER A 15 4.95 -7.49 24.74
CA SER A 15 4.54 -6.30 23.98
C SER A 15 4.76 -6.49 22.48
N PRO A 16 3.70 -6.37 21.63
CA PRO A 16 3.83 -6.50 20.17
C PRO A 16 4.45 -5.29 19.45
N ILE A 17 4.78 -4.21 20.16
CA ILE A 17 5.38 -3.00 19.59
C ILE A 17 6.77 -3.30 19.01
N GLU A 18 7.01 -2.84 17.78
CA GLU A 18 8.28 -3.02 17.05
C GLU A 18 8.72 -4.49 16.88
N LYS A 19 7.79 -5.44 17.02
CA LYS A 19 8.08 -6.86 16.79
C LYS A 19 8.00 -7.18 15.31
N THR A 20 8.98 -7.95 14.85
CA THR A 20 9.01 -8.50 13.49
C THR A 20 8.03 -9.65 13.36
N VAL A 21 7.69 -10.05 12.12
CA VAL A 21 6.87 -11.24 11.87
C VAL A 21 7.50 -12.48 12.51
N SER A 22 8.83 -12.60 12.49
CA SER A 22 9.55 -13.72 13.12
C SER A 22 9.40 -13.72 14.65
N ASP A 23 9.47 -12.56 15.29
CA ASP A 23 9.27 -12.44 16.74
C ASP A 23 7.84 -12.83 17.14
N LEU A 24 6.86 -12.40 16.34
CA LEU A 24 5.45 -12.72 16.56
C LEU A 24 5.17 -14.22 16.39
N GLN A 25 5.69 -14.84 15.32
CA GLN A 25 5.59 -16.30 15.14
C GLN A 25 6.25 -17.06 16.30
N LEU A 26 7.42 -16.60 16.77
CA LEU A 26 8.09 -17.21 17.91
C LEU A 26 7.27 -17.09 19.20
N ALA A 27 6.64 -15.93 19.44
CA ALA A 27 5.76 -15.71 20.57
C ALA A 27 4.52 -16.63 20.51
N PHE A 28 3.95 -16.83 19.32
CA PHE A 28 2.85 -17.79 19.10
C PHE A 28 3.27 -19.22 19.43
N THR A 29 4.41 -19.68 18.92
CA THR A 29 4.94 -21.02 19.18
C THR A 29 5.24 -21.24 20.67
N ARG A 30 5.73 -20.20 21.36
CA ARG A 30 6.00 -20.22 22.80
C ARG A 30 4.76 -20.01 23.68
N LYS A 31 3.57 -19.84 23.07
CA LYS A 31 2.30 -19.55 23.77
C LYS A 31 2.37 -18.29 24.65
N GLN A 32 3.24 -17.35 24.31
CA GLN A 32 3.37 -16.04 24.97
C GLN A 32 2.37 -15.02 24.43
N LEU A 33 1.86 -15.28 23.23
CA LEU A 33 0.89 -14.48 22.52
C LEU A 33 0.03 -15.43 21.67
N THR A 34 -1.22 -15.09 21.41
CA THR A 34 -2.05 -15.75 20.39
C THR A 34 -2.37 -14.80 19.24
N SER A 35 -2.80 -15.32 18.09
CA SER A 35 -3.24 -14.48 16.96
C SER A 35 -4.41 -13.59 17.37
N LYS A 36 -5.36 -14.12 18.16
CA LYS A 36 -6.45 -13.34 18.75
C LYS A 36 -5.92 -12.16 19.58
N GLN A 37 -5.02 -12.43 20.54
CA GLN A 37 -4.46 -11.38 21.40
C GLN A 37 -3.70 -10.32 20.61
N LEU A 38 -2.95 -10.71 19.57
CA LEU A 38 -2.28 -9.77 18.68
C LEU A 38 -3.29 -8.91 17.89
N THR A 39 -4.38 -9.52 17.43
CA THR A 39 -5.44 -8.81 16.70
C THR A 39 -6.16 -7.82 17.61
N GLU A 40 -6.56 -8.23 18.81
CA GLU A 40 -7.15 -7.37 19.85
C GLU A 40 -6.23 -6.19 20.18
N PHE A 41 -4.93 -6.45 20.31
CA PHE A 41 -3.94 -5.41 20.55
C PHE A 41 -3.93 -4.35 19.44
N TYR A 42 -3.91 -4.76 18.16
CA TYR A 42 -3.92 -3.80 17.06
C TYR A 42 -5.25 -3.06 16.94
N LEU A 43 -6.39 -3.74 17.16
CA LEU A 43 -7.71 -3.10 17.17
C LEU A 43 -7.82 -2.01 18.25
N ALA A 44 -7.37 -2.29 19.47
CA ALA A 44 -7.34 -1.30 20.55
C ALA A 44 -6.43 -0.10 20.22
N ARG A 45 -5.32 -0.34 19.53
CA ARG A 45 -4.45 0.75 19.05
C ARG A 45 -5.09 1.58 17.95
N ILE A 46 -5.79 0.93 17.01
CA ILE A 46 -6.54 1.60 15.95
C ILE A 46 -7.59 2.51 16.59
N GLU A 47 -8.40 1.99 17.51
CA GLU A 47 -9.40 2.78 18.23
C GLU A 47 -8.80 4.03 18.88
N ARG A 48 -7.64 3.89 19.53
CA ARG A 48 -6.98 4.99 20.25
C ARG A 48 -6.32 6.03 19.34
N LEU A 49 -5.64 5.61 18.28
CA LEU A 49 -4.74 6.49 17.50
C LEU A 49 -5.32 6.92 16.16
N ASN A 50 -6.19 6.10 15.56
CA ASN A 50 -6.76 6.37 14.25
C ASN A 50 -7.67 7.60 14.16
N PRO A 51 -8.37 8.06 15.23
CA PRO A 51 -9.11 9.33 15.19
C PRO A 51 -8.23 10.53 14.81
N VAL A 52 -6.93 10.48 15.12
CA VAL A 52 -5.94 11.50 14.76
C VAL A 52 -5.22 11.15 13.47
N LEU A 53 -4.70 9.92 13.36
CA LEU A 53 -3.84 9.51 12.25
C LEU A 53 -4.58 9.24 10.94
N ARG A 54 -5.84 8.82 11.02
CA ARG A 54 -6.72 8.50 9.88
C ARG A 54 -6.06 7.54 8.87
N ALA A 55 -5.34 6.55 9.39
CA ALA A 55 -4.59 5.56 8.63
C ALA A 55 -5.44 4.36 8.19
N VAL A 56 -6.42 3.99 9.01
CA VAL A 56 -7.34 2.86 8.77
C VAL A 56 -8.70 3.42 8.40
N ILE A 57 -9.20 3.04 7.23
CA ILE A 57 -10.50 3.52 6.72
C ILE A 57 -11.65 2.62 7.17
N GLU A 58 -11.39 1.32 7.36
CA GLU A 58 -12.40 0.37 7.78
C GLU A 58 -11.74 -0.81 8.50
N VAL A 59 -12.30 -1.25 9.63
CA VAL A 59 -11.85 -2.44 10.36
C VAL A 59 -12.69 -3.63 9.93
N ASN A 60 -12.07 -4.80 9.77
CA ASN A 60 -12.81 -6.02 9.45
C ASN A 60 -13.61 -6.49 10.67
N PRO A 61 -14.96 -6.55 10.61
CA PRO A 61 -15.76 -7.07 11.73
C PRO A 61 -15.45 -8.55 12.03
N ASP A 62 -14.85 -9.28 11.08
CA ASP A 62 -14.47 -10.69 11.22
C ASP A 62 -13.00 -10.88 11.62
N ALA A 63 -12.22 -9.83 11.90
CA ALA A 63 -10.79 -9.97 12.22
C ALA A 63 -10.53 -10.90 13.41
N ILE A 64 -11.33 -10.78 14.48
CA ILE A 64 -11.19 -11.61 15.68
C ILE A 64 -11.53 -13.08 15.39
N SER A 65 -12.61 -13.35 14.64
CA SER A 65 -12.99 -14.72 14.31
C SER A 65 -11.98 -15.39 13.38
N GLN A 66 -11.39 -14.64 12.45
CA GLN A 66 -10.27 -15.09 11.61
C GLN A 66 -9.04 -15.45 12.46
N ALA A 67 -8.70 -14.60 13.44
CA ALA A 67 -7.58 -14.84 14.34
C ALA A 67 -7.77 -16.05 15.25
N GLU A 68 -9.00 -16.27 15.74
CA GLU A 68 -9.36 -17.46 16.51
C GLU A 68 -9.27 -18.75 15.68
N GLU A 69 -9.64 -18.70 14.40
CA GLU A 69 -9.44 -19.83 13.48
C GLU A 69 -7.95 -20.09 13.28
N ALA A 70 -7.15 -19.05 13.03
CA ALA A 70 -5.70 -19.21 12.90
C ALA A 70 -5.07 -19.86 14.15
N ASP A 71 -5.55 -19.50 15.36
CA ASP A 71 -5.13 -20.14 16.62
C ASP A 71 -5.58 -21.61 16.72
N ARG A 72 -6.79 -21.96 16.25
CA ARG A 72 -7.27 -23.36 16.17
C ARG A 72 -6.42 -24.19 15.20
N GLU A 73 -6.17 -23.66 14.02
CA GLU A 73 -5.35 -24.32 12.99
C GLU A 73 -3.92 -24.53 13.48
N ARG A 74 -3.32 -23.54 14.16
CA ARG A 74 -1.99 -23.68 14.76
C ARG A 74 -1.93 -24.80 15.79
N ARG A 75 -2.97 -24.97 16.62
CA ARG A 75 -3.04 -26.10 17.57
C ARG A 75 -3.11 -27.45 16.87
N ARG A 76 -3.75 -27.52 15.70
CA ARG A 76 -3.90 -28.75 14.90
C ARG A 76 -2.65 -29.08 14.08
N LEU A 77 -2.03 -28.07 13.46
CA LEU A 77 -0.95 -28.22 12.48
C LEU A 77 0.45 -27.99 13.08
N GLY A 78 0.55 -27.42 14.28
CA GLY A 78 1.81 -27.09 14.92
C GLY A 78 2.66 -26.17 14.06
N ASN A 79 3.93 -26.56 13.83
CA ASN A 79 4.89 -25.78 13.04
C ASN A 79 4.71 -25.91 11.51
N ALA A 80 3.71 -26.68 11.04
CA ALA A 80 3.42 -26.80 9.60
C ALA A 80 2.70 -25.57 9.00
N VAL A 81 2.33 -24.59 9.83
CA VAL A 81 1.72 -23.34 9.38
C VAL A 81 2.75 -22.39 8.76
N GLY A 82 2.32 -21.57 7.79
CA GLY A 82 3.20 -20.59 7.13
C GLY A 82 3.58 -19.41 8.04
N GLU A 83 4.58 -18.62 7.64
CA GLU A 83 5.01 -17.44 8.40
C GLU A 83 3.96 -16.30 8.44
N LEU A 84 3.05 -16.30 7.46
CA LEU A 84 1.77 -15.57 7.38
C LEU A 84 0.78 -15.88 8.52
N HIS A 85 0.86 -17.06 9.10
CA HIS A 85 -0.26 -17.64 9.82
C HIS A 85 -0.58 -16.83 11.08
N GLY A 86 -1.82 -16.36 11.21
CA GLY A 86 -2.28 -15.55 12.33
C GLY A 86 -1.72 -14.13 12.40
N ILE A 87 -0.99 -13.65 11.38
CA ILE A 87 -0.45 -12.28 11.34
C ILE A 87 -1.53 -11.31 10.81
N PRO A 88 -1.87 -10.22 11.54
CA PRO A 88 -2.81 -9.21 11.08
C PRO A 88 -2.23 -8.32 9.97
N VAL A 89 -2.94 -8.22 8.85
CA VAL A 89 -2.55 -7.46 7.66
C VAL A 89 -3.60 -6.41 7.33
N LEU A 90 -3.16 -5.17 7.07
CA LEU A 90 -4.01 -4.14 6.46
C LEU A 90 -3.83 -4.10 4.94
N LEU A 91 -4.94 -3.97 4.22
CA LEU A 91 -4.96 -3.85 2.77
C LEU A 91 -5.29 -2.42 2.38
N LYS A 92 -4.53 -1.78 1.48
CA LYS A 92 -4.98 -0.50 0.90
C LYS A 92 -6.40 -0.63 0.34
N ASP A 93 -7.24 0.38 0.53
CA ASP A 93 -8.68 0.32 0.25
C ASP A 93 -9.06 0.24 -1.24
N ASN A 94 -8.08 0.24 -2.15
CA ASN A 94 -8.28 -0.15 -3.55
C ASN A 94 -8.09 -1.65 -3.81
N ILE A 95 -7.68 -2.47 -2.84
CA ILE A 95 -7.46 -3.92 -3.00
C ILE A 95 -8.74 -4.67 -2.61
N GLY A 96 -9.41 -5.37 -3.54
CA GLY A 96 -10.67 -6.08 -3.30
C GLY A 96 -10.59 -7.26 -2.32
N THR A 97 -11.60 -7.40 -1.47
CA THR A 97 -11.82 -8.60 -0.63
C THR A 97 -13.32 -8.89 -0.50
N LYS A 98 -13.67 -10.17 -0.37
CA LYS A 98 -15.03 -10.67 -0.09
C LYS A 98 -15.40 -10.62 1.40
N ASP A 99 -14.53 -10.08 2.25
CA ASP A 99 -14.91 -9.72 3.62
C ASP A 99 -16.09 -8.73 3.61
N ARG A 100 -16.71 -8.54 4.78
CA ARG A 100 -17.71 -7.49 5.02
C ARG A 100 -17.04 -6.11 5.15
N LEU A 101 -16.36 -5.71 4.08
CA LEU A 101 -15.55 -4.50 3.96
C LEU A 101 -15.83 -3.83 2.60
N ASN A 102 -15.73 -2.51 2.56
CA ASN A 102 -15.72 -1.81 1.28
C ASN A 102 -14.36 -1.95 0.57
N THR A 103 -14.39 -1.77 -0.75
CA THR A 103 -13.21 -1.51 -1.58
C THR A 103 -13.53 -0.28 -2.42
N SER A 104 -13.28 0.90 -1.85
CA SER A 104 -13.84 2.13 -2.38
C SER A 104 -12.81 3.07 -3.00
N ALA A 105 -11.53 2.71 -2.98
CA ALA A 105 -10.44 3.61 -3.35
C ALA A 105 -10.56 5.00 -2.66
N GLY A 106 -11.06 5.04 -1.43
CA GLY A 106 -11.32 6.27 -0.67
C GLY A 106 -12.55 7.08 -1.11
N SER A 107 -13.22 6.71 -2.20
CA SER A 107 -14.35 7.44 -2.77
C SER A 107 -15.69 7.03 -2.19
N LEU A 108 -16.58 8.00 -1.96
CA LEU A 108 -17.97 7.75 -1.57
C LEU A 108 -18.78 7.05 -2.69
N ALA A 109 -18.40 7.24 -3.96
CA ALA A 109 -19.11 6.66 -5.11
C ALA A 109 -19.08 5.13 -5.15
N LEU A 110 -18.07 4.52 -4.51
CA LEU A 110 -17.90 3.08 -4.46
C LEU A 110 -18.37 2.44 -3.16
N VAL A 111 -18.83 3.22 -2.17
CA VAL A 111 -19.37 2.68 -0.92
C VAL A 111 -20.60 1.81 -1.22
N GLY A 112 -20.64 0.62 -0.62
CA GLY A 112 -21.68 -0.38 -0.89
C GLY A 112 -21.42 -1.25 -2.13
N SER A 113 -20.32 -1.03 -2.85
CA SER A 113 -19.92 -1.93 -3.95
C SER A 113 -19.47 -3.30 -3.42
N VAL A 114 -19.79 -4.35 -4.16
CA VAL A 114 -19.45 -5.73 -3.83
C VAL A 114 -18.57 -6.31 -4.93
N VAL A 115 -17.35 -6.71 -4.57
CA VAL A 115 -16.42 -7.38 -5.49
C VAL A 115 -16.86 -8.81 -5.79
N ALA A 116 -16.56 -9.30 -6.99
CA ALA A 116 -16.87 -10.67 -7.40
C ALA A 116 -16.09 -11.71 -6.60
N ARG A 117 -14.81 -11.43 -6.31
CA ARG A 117 -13.83 -12.31 -5.67
C ARG A 117 -12.81 -11.51 -4.85
N ASP A 118 -12.05 -12.22 -4.01
CA ASP A 118 -10.83 -11.66 -3.41
C ASP A 118 -9.86 -11.27 -4.51
N ALA A 119 -9.13 -10.16 -4.31
CA ALA A 119 -7.98 -9.86 -5.14
C ALA A 119 -6.95 -10.99 -5.07
N GLY A 120 -6.16 -11.20 -6.13
CA GLY A 120 -5.22 -12.32 -6.22
C GLY A 120 -4.24 -12.38 -5.04
N VAL A 121 -3.74 -11.22 -4.61
CA VAL A 121 -2.88 -11.07 -3.42
C VAL A 121 -3.60 -11.40 -2.10
N VAL A 122 -4.90 -11.09 -1.98
CA VAL A 122 -5.70 -11.39 -0.77
C VAL A 122 -5.96 -12.88 -0.68
N ALA A 123 -6.30 -13.53 -1.80
CA ALA A 123 -6.46 -14.98 -1.85
C ALA A 123 -5.17 -15.72 -1.44
N ARG A 124 -3.99 -15.18 -1.80
CA ARG A 124 -2.68 -15.69 -1.36
C ARG A 124 -2.45 -15.48 0.12
N LEU A 125 -2.73 -14.29 0.66
CA LEU A 125 -2.65 -14.01 2.10
C LEU A 125 -3.52 -14.97 2.93
N ARG A 126 -4.77 -15.24 2.49
CA ARG A 126 -5.66 -16.20 3.15
C ARG A 126 -5.10 -17.61 3.15
N ARG A 127 -4.57 -18.08 2.01
CA ARG A 127 -3.92 -19.40 1.95
C ARG A 127 -2.71 -19.52 2.87
N ALA A 128 -2.04 -18.39 3.15
CA ALA A 128 -0.94 -18.34 4.11
C ALA A 128 -1.41 -18.20 5.58
N GLY A 129 -2.72 -18.18 5.83
CA GLY A 129 -3.32 -18.06 7.16
C GLY A 129 -3.29 -16.66 7.75
N ALA A 130 -3.06 -15.61 6.94
CA ALA A 130 -3.03 -14.24 7.43
C ALA A 130 -4.44 -13.77 7.85
N VAL A 131 -4.49 -12.90 8.86
CA VAL A 131 -5.73 -12.28 9.35
C VAL A 131 -5.92 -10.95 8.62
N ILE A 132 -7.03 -10.78 7.89
CA ILE A 132 -7.33 -9.52 7.22
C ILE A 132 -7.90 -8.56 8.26
N LEU A 133 -7.07 -7.67 8.79
CA LEU A 133 -7.42 -6.75 9.88
C LEU A 133 -8.43 -5.68 9.43
N GLY A 134 -8.36 -5.30 8.15
CA GLY A 134 -9.19 -4.24 7.59
C GLY A 134 -8.54 -3.55 6.40
N LYS A 135 -8.94 -2.31 6.19
CA LYS A 135 -8.58 -1.46 5.05
C LYS A 135 -7.76 -0.27 5.52
N ALA A 136 -6.63 -0.02 4.88
CA ALA A 136 -5.84 1.18 5.05
C ALA A 136 -6.35 2.30 4.12
N SER A 137 -6.39 3.53 4.62
CA SER A 137 -6.74 4.72 3.84
C SER A 137 -5.69 5.02 2.76
N LEU A 138 -6.04 5.91 1.84
CA LEU A 138 -5.22 6.28 0.68
C LEU A 138 -5.51 7.71 0.23
N SER A 139 -4.67 8.24 -0.67
CA SER A 139 -5.11 9.33 -1.56
C SER A 139 -6.23 8.81 -2.46
N GLU A 140 -7.37 9.49 -2.50
CA GLU A 140 -8.56 9.08 -3.25
C GLU A 140 -8.25 8.75 -4.71
N TRP A 141 -8.85 7.67 -5.24
CA TRP A 141 -8.57 7.14 -6.59
C TRP A 141 -7.08 6.95 -6.88
N ALA A 142 -6.34 6.50 -5.85
CA ALA A 142 -4.89 6.34 -5.90
C ALA A 142 -4.14 7.61 -6.37
N HIS A 143 -4.68 8.79 -6.01
CA HIS A 143 -4.18 10.12 -6.36
C HIS A 143 -4.46 10.57 -7.81
N LEU A 144 -5.29 9.83 -8.57
CA LEU A 144 -5.63 10.17 -9.97
C LEU A 144 -7.00 10.89 -10.12
N ARG A 145 -7.51 11.52 -9.05
CA ARG A 145 -8.76 12.29 -9.11
C ARG A 145 -8.56 13.72 -9.60
N GLY A 146 -7.47 14.39 -9.23
CA GLY A 146 -7.24 15.81 -9.52
C GLY A 146 -6.02 16.35 -8.78
N SER A 147 -5.50 17.51 -9.23
CA SER A 147 -4.21 18.07 -8.77
C SER A 147 -4.24 18.72 -7.39
N ASP A 148 -5.41 19.06 -6.88
CA ASP A 148 -5.53 20.00 -5.76
C ASP A 148 -5.68 19.28 -4.41
N ALA A 149 -6.06 18.00 -4.43
CA ALA A 149 -6.21 17.21 -3.21
C ALA A 149 -4.83 16.81 -2.66
N PRO A 150 -4.54 17.09 -1.38
CA PRO A 150 -3.27 16.70 -0.78
C PRO A 150 -3.11 15.18 -0.72
N SER A 151 -1.85 14.74 -0.71
CA SER A 151 -1.50 13.35 -0.49
C SER A 151 -2.08 12.82 0.83
N GLY A 152 -2.68 11.63 0.76
CA GLY A 152 -3.30 10.95 1.90
C GLY A 152 -4.69 11.43 2.29
N TRP A 153 -5.33 12.29 1.50
CA TRP A 153 -6.72 12.67 1.68
C TRP A 153 -7.67 11.80 0.83
N CYS A 154 -8.81 11.42 1.42
CA CYS A 154 -9.97 10.94 0.67
C CYS A 154 -11.29 11.35 1.35
N ALA A 155 -12.40 11.34 0.61
CA ALA A 155 -13.69 11.80 1.13
C ALA A 155 -14.19 10.96 2.32
N ARG A 156 -13.84 9.67 2.38
CA ARG A 156 -14.29 8.76 3.45
C ARG A 156 -13.61 8.99 4.80
N THR A 157 -12.33 9.39 4.83
CA THR A 157 -11.56 9.55 6.09
C THR A 157 -11.01 10.95 6.33
N GLY A 158 -11.05 11.82 5.32
CA GLY A 158 -10.29 13.05 5.26
C GLY A 158 -8.78 12.80 5.24
N GLN A 159 -8.01 13.77 5.74
CA GLN A 159 -6.54 13.80 5.66
C GLN A 159 -5.85 12.81 6.60
N GLY A 160 -5.13 11.83 6.06
CA GLY A 160 -4.15 11.02 6.79
C GLY A 160 -3.00 11.86 7.33
N LYS A 161 -2.48 11.52 8.52
CA LYS A 161 -1.43 12.29 9.21
C LYS A 161 -0.18 11.45 9.42
N ASN A 162 0.98 12.03 9.08
CA ASN A 162 2.27 11.40 9.31
C ASN A 162 2.54 11.27 10.83
N PRO A 163 2.87 10.07 11.36
CA PRO A 163 2.97 9.84 12.79
C PRO A 163 4.23 10.47 13.42
N TYR A 164 5.23 10.86 12.62
CA TYR A 164 6.43 11.56 13.09
C TYR A 164 6.23 13.07 13.18
N ASN A 165 5.38 13.63 12.31
CA ASN A 165 5.00 15.04 12.32
C ASN A 165 3.61 15.21 11.70
N LEU A 166 2.60 15.52 12.51
CA LEU A 166 1.20 15.63 12.07
C LEU A 166 0.96 16.75 11.02
N SER A 167 1.90 17.67 10.84
CA SER A 167 1.83 18.72 9.82
C SER A 167 2.59 18.36 8.53
N ALA A 168 3.36 17.27 8.53
CA ALA A 168 4.10 16.82 7.36
C ALA A 168 3.19 16.04 6.39
N ASP A 169 3.51 16.13 5.10
CA ASP A 169 2.89 15.31 4.07
C ASP A 169 3.25 13.82 4.30
N PRO A 170 2.28 12.91 4.47
CA PRO A 170 2.56 11.47 4.54
C PRO A 170 2.96 10.86 3.20
N CYS A 171 2.96 11.64 2.11
CA CYS A 171 2.92 11.20 0.72
C CYS A 171 1.77 10.22 0.45
N GLY A 172 1.76 9.64 -0.74
CA GLY A 172 0.69 8.77 -1.19
C GLY A 172 1.06 8.07 -2.49
N SER A 173 0.16 7.29 -3.07
CA SER A 173 -1.22 7.13 -2.61
C SER A 173 -1.43 6.10 -1.50
N SER A 174 -0.47 5.21 -1.19
CA SER A 174 -0.60 4.21 -0.10
C SER A 174 -0.32 4.80 1.30
N SER A 175 -0.88 5.99 1.57
CA SER A 175 -0.63 6.77 2.79
C SER A 175 -1.00 6.00 4.07
N GLY A 176 -2.23 5.48 4.15
CA GLY A 176 -2.70 4.75 5.31
C GLY A 176 -1.92 3.46 5.55
N SER A 177 -1.48 2.78 4.48
CA SER A 177 -0.64 1.58 4.58
C SER A 177 0.70 1.89 5.24
N ALA A 178 1.35 3.02 4.89
CA ALA A 178 2.58 3.47 5.52
C ALA A 178 2.38 3.96 6.96
N ILE A 179 1.41 4.85 7.18
CA ILE A 179 1.12 5.42 8.50
C ILE A 179 0.76 4.31 9.50
N SER A 180 -0.05 3.33 9.07
CA SER A 180 -0.49 2.24 9.95
C SER A 180 0.67 1.37 10.42
N VAL A 181 1.64 1.08 9.54
CA VAL A 181 2.83 0.29 9.88
C VAL A 181 3.78 1.08 10.78
N ALA A 182 4.03 2.34 10.47
CA ALA A 182 4.88 3.24 11.26
C ALA A 182 4.33 3.44 12.69
N ALA A 183 3.02 3.58 12.83
CA ALA A 183 2.35 3.77 14.12
C ALA A 183 2.00 2.45 14.86
N ASN A 184 2.47 1.29 14.38
CA ASN A 184 2.14 -0.04 14.94
C ASN A 184 0.62 -0.26 15.07
N LEU A 185 -0.15 0.09 14.04
CA LEU A 185 -1.58 -0.21 13.92
C LEU A 185 -1.85 -1.54 13.21
N ALA A 186 -0.83 -2.10 12.58
CA ALA A 186 -0.83 -3.46 12.02
C ALA A 186 0.58 -4.05 12.08
N ALA A 187 0.67 -5.38 11.95
CA ALA A 187 1.96 -6.04 11.85
C ALA A 187 2.63 -5.68 10.52
N VAL A 188 1.88 -5.80 9.42
CA VAL A 188 2.30 -5.50 8.04
C VAL A 188 1.11 -4.93 7.25
N SER A 189 1.38 -4.28 6.12
CA SER A 189 0.33 -3.83 5.21
C SER A 189 0.70 -4.04 3.74
N LEU A 190 -0.29 -3.95 2.86
CA LEU A 190 -0.09 -3.90 1.41
C LEU A 190 -0.41 -2.49 0.89
N GLY A 191 0.42 -2.01 -0.03
CA GLY A 191 0.20 -0.82 -0.84
C GLY A 191 0.13 -1.17 -2.33
N THR A 192 -0.23 -0.18 -3.15
CA THR A 192 -0.21 -0.30 -4.61
C THR A 192 0.59 0.86 -5.19
N GLU A 193 1.36 0.60 -6.24
CA GLU A 193 2.15 1.62 -6.93
C GLU A 193 1.93 1.58 -8.43
N THR A 194 1.65 2.75 -8.98
CA THR A 194 1.71 3.09 -10.41
C THR A 194 3.04 3.82 -10.63
N ASP A 195 3.16 4.99 -10.00
CA ASP A 195 4.42 5.72 -9.83
C ASP A 195 4.49 6.27 -8.39
N GLY A 196 5.58 5.96 -7.67
CA GLY A 196 5.88 6.43 -6.31
C GLY A 196 4.95 5.98 -5.17
N SER A 197 3.77 5.43 -5.46
CA SER A 197 2.68 5.24 -4.51
C SER A 197 2.87 4.19 -3.40
N ILE A 198 3.96 3.43 -3.39
CA ILE A 198 4.48 2.60 -2.29
C ILE A 198 5.75 3.25 -1.74
N ILE A 199 6.75 3.52 -2.58
CA ILE A 199 8.09 3.95 -2.12
C ILE A 199 8.10 5.34 -1.50
N CYS A 200 7.30 6.28 -2.01
CA CYS A 200 7.19 7.63 -1.47
C CYS A 200 6.55 7.66 -0.08
N PRO A 201 5.34 7.11 0.15
CA PRO A 201 4.77 7.07 1.49
C PRO A 201 5.59 6.19 2.44
N SER A 202 6.27 5.14 1.96
CA SER A 202 7.23 4.40 2.79
C SER A 202 8.38 5.27 3.28
N SER A 203 9.02 6.03 2.40
CA SER A 203 10.11 6.95 2.74
C SER A 203 9.65 8.03 3.73
N MET A 204 8.51 8.68 3.46
CA MET A 204 8.01 9.79 4.28
C MET A 204 7.55 9.36 5.68
N ASN A 205 7.18 8.10 5.87
CA ASN A 205 6.75 7.55 7.16
C ASN A 205 7.78 6.57 7.75
N ALA A 206 9.03 6.61 7.29
CA ALA A 206 10.15 5.81 7.81
C ALA A 206 9.87 4.29 7.91
N VAL A 207 9.23 3.73 6.87
CA VAL A 207 8.98 2.28 6.75
C VAL A 207 9.58 1.75 5.44
N VAL A 208 9.74 0.44 5.35
CA VAL A 208 10.18 -0.24 4.13
C VAL A 208 8.98 -0.44 3.21
N GLY A 209 9.15 -0.15 1.92
CA GLY A 209 8.20 -0.47 0.86
C GLY A 209 8.93 -1.15 -0.29
N ILE A 210 8.34 -2.22 -0.84
CA ILE A 210 8.87 -2.87 -2.04
C ILE A 210 7.84 -2.69 -3.15
N LYS A 211 8.19 -1.96 -4.20
CA LYS A 211 7.50 -2.01 -5.49
C LYS A 211 8.10 -3.17 -6.30
N PRO A 212 7.39 -4.29 -6.50
CA PRO A 212 7.93 -5.36 -7.32
C PRO A 212 7.86 -5.04 -8.82
N THR A 213 8.51 -5.89 -9.62
CA THR A 213 8.33 -5.89 -11.07
C THR A 213 6.85 -6.08 -11.41
N VAL A 214 6.35 -5.35 -12.40
CA VAL A 214 4.96 -5.49 -12.87
C VAL A 214 4.71 -6.93 -13.29
N GLY A 215 3.59 -7.50 -12.82
CA GLY A 215 3.23 -8.89 -13.04
C GLY A 215 3.81 -9.88 -12.02
N LEU A 216 4.76 -9.49 -11.18
CA LEU A 216 5.27 -10.41 -10.15
C LEU A 216 4.22 -10.71 -9.08
N THR A 217 3.36 -9.74 -8.78
CA THR A 217 2.16 -9.87 -7.96
C THR A 217 0.92 -9.63 -8.80
N SER A 218 -0.14 -10.39 -8.56
CA SER A 218 -1.41 -10.25 -9.30
C SER A 218 -2.09 -8.92 -8.99
N ARG A 219 -2.61 -8.26 -10.03
CA ARG A 219 -3.39 -7.03 -9.96
C ARG A 219 -4.90 -7.27 -10.04
N SER A 220 -5.30 -8.52 -10.23
CA SER A 220 -6.71 -8.91 -10.30
C SER A 220 -7.46 -8.50 -9.02
N GLY A 221 -8.64 -7.90 -9.18
CA GLY A 221 -9.49 -7.45 -8.08
C GLY A 221 -9.01 -6.17 -7.39
N VAL A 222 -8.09 -5.41 -7.98
CA VAL A 222 -7.63 -4.10 -7.46
C VAL A 222 -8.19 -2.98 -8.35
N VAL A 223 -8.69 -1.89 -7.74
CA VAL A 223 -9.12 -0.70 -8.50
C VAL A 223 -7.89 -0.13 -9.22
N PRO A 224 -7.86 -0.13 -10.56
CA PRO A 224 -6.64 0.13 -11.32
C PRO A 224 -6.41 1.62 -11.61
N ILE A 225 -5.17 1.97 -11.93
CA ILE A 225 -4.79 3.14 -12.72
C ILE A 225 -4.34 2.70 -14.10
N THR A 226 -3.19 2.04 -14.24
CA THR A 226 -2.73 1.52 -15.53
C THR A 226 -2.12 0.12 -15.39
N PRO A 227 -2.54 -0.85 -16.22
CA PRO A 227 -1.90 -2.15 -16.25
C PRO A 227 -0.43 -2.10 -16.71
N ARG A 228 0.09 -0.99 -17.24
CA ARG A 228 1.51 -0.91 -17.63
C ARG A 228 2.44 -0.81 -16.43
N GLN A 229 1.96 -0.22 -15.34
CA GLN A 229 2.81 0.18 -14.20
C GLN A 229 2.30 -0.35 -12.87
N ASP A 230 0.98 -0.58 -12.75
CA ASP A 230 0.34 -0.99 -11.50
C ASP A 230 0.94 -2.30 -10.97
N THR A 231 1.27 -2.25 -9.69
CA THR A 231 1.71 -3.43 -8.95
C THR A 231 1.33 -3.32 -7.48
N ILE A 232 1.22 -4.46 -6.80
CA ILE A 232 0.95 -4.53 -5.37
C ILE A 232 2.21 -4.96 -4.65
N GLY A 233 2.51 -4.29 -3.54
CA GLY A 233 3.74 -4.51 -2.80
C GLY A 233 3.57 -4.38 -1.29
N PRO A 234 4.44 -5.04 -0.52
CA PRO A 234 4.43 -4.98 0.92
C PRO A 234 4.97 -3.66 1.45
N MET A 235 4.39 -3.21 2.56
CA MET A 235 4.88 -2.10 3.37
C MET A 235 5.03 -2.58 4.81
N CYS A 236 6.24 -2.50 5.36
CA CYS A 236 6.60 -3.11 6.65
C CYS A 236 7.67 -2.29 7.37
N ARG A 237 7.86 -2.48 8.69
CA ARG A 237 8.92 -1.77 9.44
C ARG A 237 10.33 -2.29 9.09
N THR A 238 10.45 -3.53 8.64
CA THR A 238 11.73 -4.16 8.32
C THR A 238 11.75 -4.75 6.91
N VAL A 239 12.95 -4.81 6.31
CA VAL A 239 13.17 -5.50 5.03
C VAL A 239 12.82 -6.98 5.13
N SER A 240 13.12 -7.61 6.27
CA SER A 240 12.78 -9.03 6.49
C SER A 240 11.28 -9.27 6.40
N ASP A 241 10.46 -8.44 7.06
CA ASP A 241 9.01 -8.59 7.01
C ASP A 241 8.46 -8.28 5.62
N ALA A 242 8.97 -7.24 4.94
CA ALA A 242 8.58 -6.94 3.57
C ALA A 242 8.85 -8.11 2.62
N VAL A 243 10.02 -8.75 2.72
CA VAL A 243 10.38 -9.93 1.91
C VAL A 243 9.50 -11.14 2.25
N LYS A 244 9.17 -11.37 3.53
CA LYS A 244 8.27 -12.46 3.92
C LYS A 244 6.87 -12.29 3.34
N VAL A 245 6.36 -11.06 3.34
CA VAL A 245 5.06 -10.74 2.73
C VAL A 245 5.13 -10.86 1.21
N LEU A 246 6.21 -10.38 0.58
CA LEU A 246 6.44 -10.53 -0.86
C LEU A 246 6.35 -12.00 -1.27
N ASP A 247 7.08 -12.90 -0.59
CA ASP A 247 7.06 -14.34 -0.86
C ASP A 247 5.66 -14.96 -0.85
N VAL A 248 4.75 -14.45 -0.02
CA VAL A 248 3.38 -14.94 0.04
C VAL A 248 2.57 -14.45 -1.17
N ILE A 249 2.72 -13.19 -1.56
CA ILE A 249 1.84 -12.54 -2.54
C ILE A 249 2.31 -12.67 -4.00
N VAL A 250 3.56 -13.08 -4.25
CA VAL A 250 4.07 -13.29 -5.62
C VAL A 250 3.53 -14.55 -6.27
N GLY A 251 3.43 -14.54 -7.60
CA GLY A 251 3.17 -15.71 -8.42
C GLY A 251 2.00 -15.59 -9.38
N PHE A 252 1.92 -16.57 -10.28
CA PHE A 252 0.89 -16.68 -11.31
C PHE A 252 -0.53 -16.53 -10.75
N ASP A 253 -1.37 -15.81 -11.48
CA ASP A 253 -2.80 -15.72 -11.24
C ASP A 253 -3.54 -15.83 -12.57
N PRO A 254 -4.45 -16.81 -12.75
CA PRO A 254 -5.22 -16.95 -13.97
C PRO A 254 -6.10 -15.72 -14.30
N TYR A 255 -6.49 -14.93 -13.31
CA TYR A 255 -7.25 -13.69 -13.53
C TYR A 255 -6.38 -12.49 -13.89
N ASP A 256 -5.06 -12.65 -13.90
CA ASP A 256 -4.08 -11.67 -14.35
C ASP A 256 -2.96 -12.38 -15.13
N ALA A 257 -3.35 -13.34 -15.98
CA ALA A 257 -2.41 -14.24 -16.66
C ALA A 257 -1.47 -13.49 -17.60
N GLU A 258 -1.95 -12.44 -18.27
CA GLU A 258 -1.16 -11.61 -19.18
C GLU A 258 0.08 -11.02 -18.49
N ALA A 259 -0.08 -10.47 -17.28
CA ALA A 259 1.04 -9.90 -16.55
C ALA A 259 1.84 -10.96 -15.78
N THR A 260 1.16 -11.94 -15.19
CA THR A 260 1.81 -12.84 -14.21
C THR A 260 2.51 -14.06 -14.82
N THR A 261 2.19 -14.44 -16.07
CA THR A 261 2.79 -15.63 -16.72
C THR A 261 4.31 -15.50 -16.83
N GLU A 262 4.81 -14.45 -17.47
CA GLU A 262 6.25 -14.27 -17.67
C GLU A 262 6.97 -13.93 -16.37
N ALA A 263 6.43 -13.01 -15.56
CA ALA A 263 7.05 -12.59 -14.31
C ALA A 263 7.20 -13.75 -13.31
N SER A 264 6.26 -14.71 -13.30
CA SER A 264 6.33 -15.85 -12.39
C SER A 264 7.53 -16.78 -12.63
N LYS A 265 8.07 -16.81 -13.86
CA LYS A 265 9.27 -17.60 -14.20
C LYS A 265 10.53 -17.11 -13.50
N TYR A 266 10.52 -15.85 -13.05
CA TYR A 266 11.65 -15.21 -12.37
C TYR A 266 11.55 -15.31 -10.85
N ILE A 267 10.51 -15.96 -10.30
CA ILE A 267 10.41 -16.21 -8.87
C ILE A 267 11.49 -17.24 -8.49
N PRO A 268 12.42 -16.91 -7.58
CA PRO A 268 13.49 -17.80 -7.16
C PRO A 268 12.95 -19.09 -6.55
N ALA A 269 13.53 -20.23 -6.91
CA ALA A 269 13.29 -21.47 -6.18
C ALA A 269 13.69 -21.28 -4.70
N GLY A 270 12.75 -21.49 -3.78
CA GLY A 270 12.94 -21.22 -2.35
C GLY A 270 12.58 -19.80 -1.89
N GLY A 271 12.08 -18.94 -2.78
CA GLY A 271 11.59 -17.59 -2.46
C GLY A 271 12.69 -16.55 -2.24
N TYR A 272 12.30 -15.30 -2.02
CA TYR A 272 13.18 -14.15 -1.84
C TYR A 272 13.86 -14.10 -0.47
N ARG A 273 13.33 -14.78 0.55
CA ARG A 273 13.94 -14.87 1.90
C ARG A 273 15.39 -15.34 1.89
N GLN A 274 15.76 -16.21 0.94
CA GLN A 274 17.14 -16.70 0.81
C GLN A 274 18.17 -15.58 0.58
N PHE A 275 17.72 -14.39 0.15
CA PHE A 275 18.58 -13.23 -0.08
C PHE A 275 18.69 -12.29 1.13
N LEU A 276 18.03 -12.59 2.25
CA LEU A 276 18.18 -11.85 3.51
C LEU A 276 19.51 -12.18 4.19
N ARG A 277 20.59 -11.59 3.66
CA ARG A 277 21.96 -11.80 4.13
C ARG A 277 22.53 -10.53 4.74
N SER A 278 23.07 -10.63 5.96
CA SER A 278 23.73 -9.52 6.66
C SER A 278 24.96 -8.98 5.92
N ASP A 279 25.61 -9.83 5.11
CA ASP A 279 26.76 -9.52 4.28
C ASP A 279 26.40 -9.27 2.80
N GLY A 280 25.11 -9.13 2.47
CA GLY A 280 24.61 -9.10 1.09
C GLY A 280 25.20 -8.01 0.20
N LEU A 281 25.71 -6.92 0.80
CA LEU A 281 26.36 -5.80 0.11
C LEU A 281 27.80 -6.09 -0.35
N ARG A 282 28.47 -7.08 0.24
CA ARG A 282 29.88 -7.37 -0.07
C ARG A 282 30.05 -7.68 -1.56
N GLY A 283 30.89 -6.89 -2.23
CA GLY A 283 31.19 -7.02 -3.66
C GLY A 283 30.09 -6.54 -4.61
N LYS A 284 28.97 -6.01 -4.10
CA LYS A 284 27.92 -5.43 -4.96
C LYS A 284 28.37 -4.09 -5.52
N ARG A 285 28.07 -3.83 -6.80
CA ARG A 285 28.32 -2.55 -7.45
C ARG A 285 27.02 -1.76 -7.49
N LEU A 286 27.02 -0.56 -6.93
CA LEU A 286 25.84 0.32 -6.88
C LEU A 286 26.17 1.62 -7.59
N GLY A 287 25.39 1.96 -8.61
CA GLY A 287 25.52 3.22 -9.34
C GLY A 287 24.74 4.34 -8.66
N ILE A 288 25.37 5.50 -8.49
CA ILE A 288 24.74 6.70 -7.93
C ILE A 288 24.47 7.68 -9.06
N ILE A 289 23.19 7.97 -9.29
CA ILE A 289 22.75 8.99 -10.25
C ILE A 289 22.59 10.30 -9.49
N ARG A 290 23.58 11.19 -9.61
CA ARG A 290 23.60 12.48 -8.88
C ARG A 290 22.61 13.50 -9.45
N ASP A 291 22.45 13.53 -10.77
CA ASP A 291 21.59 14.46 -11.48
C ASP A 291 20.34 13.73 -11.99
N PRO A 292 19.10 14.17 -11.69
CA PRO A 292 18.73 15.38 -10.96
C PRO A 292 18.49 15.21 -9.46
N PHE A 293 18.69 14.01 -8.91
CA PHE A 293 18.21 13.66 -7.57
C PHE A 293 18.94 14.36 -6.41
N PHE A 294 20.27 14.46 -6.49
CA PHE A 294 21.11 14.97 -5.41
C PHE A 294 21.55 16.41 -5.64
N LYS A 295 21.61 16.87 -6.90
CA LYS A 295 21.95 18.27 -7.24
C LYS A 295 20.93 19.30 -6.73
N LYS A 296 19.72 18.85 -6.36
CA LYS A 296 18.68 19.71 -5.76
C LYS A 296 18.98 20.11 -4.32
N PHE A 297 19.87 19.39 -3.63
CA PHE A 297 20.23 19.69 -2.26
C PHE A 297 21.39 20.68 -2.21
N SER A 298 21.24 21.74 -1.42
CA SER A 298 22.38 22.62 -1.13
C SER A 298 23.49 21.83 -0.45
N ASN A 299 24.74 22.12 -0.82
CA ASN A 299 25.92 21.52 -0.19
C ASN A 299 25.89 21.76 1.32
N GLY A 300 26.09 20.69 2.11
CA GLY A 300 26.02 20.77 3.56
C GLY A 300 24.60 20.94 4.13
N SER A 301 23.55 20.72 3.35
CA SER A 301 22.19 20.57 3.88
C SER A 301 22.05 19.31 4.74
N LEU A 302 20.94 19.19 5.48
CA LEU A 302 20.65 17.99 6.26
C LEU A 302 20.55 16.75 5.36
N GLN A 303 19.92 16.91 4.19
CA GLN A 303 19.73 15.85 3.20
C GLN A 303 21.07 15.41 2.61
N ASP A 304 21.91 16.36 2.20
CA ASP A 304 23.25 16.08 1.67
C ASP A 304 24.11 15.28 2.66
N ARG A 305 24.13 15.71 3.94
CA ARG A 305 24.83 14.97 5.00
C ARG A 305 24.25 13.58 5.27
N ALA A 306 22.92 13.45 5.26
CA ALA A 306 22.27 12.16 5.51
C ALA A 306 22.63 11.14 4.41
N PHE A 307 22.55 11.54 3.14
CA PHE A 307 22.92 10.68 2.03
C PHE A 307 24.42 10.37 1.97
N ALA A 308 25.28 11.35 2.30
CA ALA A 308 26.71 11.09 2.45
C ALA A 308 26.97 10.01 3.52
N GLY A 309 26.26 10.07 4.65
CA GLY A 309 26.28 9.03 5.68
C GLY A 309 25.85 7.66 5.15
N HIS A 310 24.74 7.59 4.40
CA HIS A 310 24.27 6.34 3.79
C HIS A 310 25.29 5.75 2.80
N PHE A 311 25.92 6.57 1.95
CA PHE A 311 26.96 6.10 1.05
C PHE A 311 28.18 5.56 1.80
N ASN A 312 28.57 6.19 2.91
CA ASN A 312 29.64 5.67 3.75
C ASN A 312 29.28 4.32 4.37
N THR A 313 28.07 4.18 4.90
CA THR A 313 27.57 2.89 5.40
C THR A 313 27.60 1.81 4.31
N LEU A 314 27.17 2.11 3.08
CA LEU A 314 27.23 1.14 1.98
C LEU A 314 28.66 0.69 1.66
N ARG A 315 29.62 1.62 1.63
CA ARG A 315 31.06 1.31 1.43
C ARG A 315 31.61 0.46 2.57
N GLU A 316 31.33 0.83 3.82
CA GLU A 316 31.75 0.10 5.02
C GLU A 316 31.20 -1.34 5.05
N LYS A 317 30.00 -1.55 4.50
CA LYS A 317 29.40 -2.90 4.34
C LYS A 317 29.90 -3.64 3.09
N GLY A 318 30.88 -3.10 2.37
CA GLY A 318 31.60 -3.77 1.30
C GLY A 318 31.00 -3.57 -0.10
N ALA A 319 30.10 -2.61 -0.29
CA ALA A 319 29.62 -2.23 -1.61
C ALA A 319 30.63 -1.32 -2.34
N ILE A 320 30.74 -1.50 -3.65
CA ILE A 320 31.52 -0.66 -4.55
C ILE A 320 30.56 0.38 -5.14
N LEU A 321 30.72 1.65 -4.73
CA LEU A 321 29.89 2.73 -5.24
C LEU A 321 30.51 3.34 -6.51
N VAL A 322 29.76 3.32 -7.61
CA VAL A 322 30.12 3.99 -8.87
C VAL A 322 29.37 5.32 -8.89
N ASP A 323 30.09 6.40 -8.62
CA ASP A 323 29.50 7.73 -8.50
C ASP A 323 29.33 8.41 -9.87
N ASN A 324 28.47 9.42 -9.92
CA ASN A 324 28.15 10.20 -11.13
C ASN A 324 27.75 9.33 -12.34
N MET A 325 26.97 8.27 -12.12
CA MET A 325 26.37 7.56 -13.26
C MET A 325 25.34 8.47 -13.93
N GLU A 326 25.40 8.49 -15.26
CA GLU A 326 24.41 9.14 -16.11
C GLU A 326 23.44 8.09 -16.65
N MET A 327 22.18 8.47 -16.78
CA MET A 327 21.16 7.67 -17.46
C MET A 327 20.56 8.56 -18.56
N GLY A 328 20.85 8.23 -19.82
CA GLY A 328 20.62 9.12 -20.96
C GLY A 328 19.16 9.53 -21.18
N ILE A 329 18.20 8.74 -20.68
CA ILE A 329 16.76 9.03 -20.79
C ILE A 329 16.21 9.86 -19.63
N MET A 330 17.01 10.19 -18.61
CA MET A 330 16.47 10.80 -17.38
C MET A 330 15.84 12.16 -17.62
N SER A 331 16.47 13.01 -18.43
CA SER A 331 15.91 14.34 -18.73
C SER A 331 14.56 14.22 -19.45
N GLU A 332 14.49 13.35 -20.45
CA GLU A 332 13.27 13.12 -21.25
C GLU A 332 12.17 12.45 -20.42
N ALA A 333 12.51 11.45 -19.62
CA ALA A 333 11.58 10.81 -18.67
C ALA A 333 11.02 11.82 -17.65
N TYR A 334 11.79 12.82 -17.23
CA TYR A 334 11.35 13.84 -16.28
C TYR A 334 10.52 14.98 -16.89
N THR A 335 10.64 15.22 -18.19
CA THR A 335 10.10 16.42 -18.84
C THR A 335 9.02 16.12 -19.87
N SER A 336 8.91 14.87 -20.32
CA SER A 336 7.86 14.44 -21.24
C SER A 336 6.55 14.17 -20.50
N ASP A 337 5.44 14.38 -21.20
CA ASP A 337 4.10 14.04 -20.70
C ASP A 337 3.67 12.60 -21.07
N TRP A 338 4.56 11.80 -21.67
CA TRP A 338 4.22 10.50 -22.25
C TRP A 338 3.63 9.50 -21.24
N GLU A 339 4.20 9.48 -20.03
CA GLU A 339 3.66 8.66 -18.94
C GLU A 339 2.24 9.08 -18.60
N THR A 340 2.02 10.38 -18.43
CA THR A 340 0.69 10.94 -18.14
C THR A 340 -0.28 10.58 -19.26
N GLU A 341 0.06 10.82 -20.53
CA GLU A 341 -0.81 10.52 -21.67
C GLU A 341 -1.20 9.03 -21.74
N ALA A 342 -0.22 8.12 -21.57
CA ALA A 342 -0.47 6.68 -21.55
C ALA A 342 -1.34 6.27 -20.35
N MET A 343 -1.02 6.77 -19.17
CA MET A 343 -1.74 6.50 -17.93
C MET A 343 -3.21 6.96 -18.00
N MET A 344 -3.47 8.16 -18.52
CA MET A 344 -4.83 8.70 -18.64
C MET A 344 -5.68 7.91 -19.64
N THR A 345 -5.06 7.44 -20.73
CA THR A 345 -5.72 6.57 -21.71
C THR A 345 -6.07 5.22 -21.10
N ASP A 346 -5.10 4.58 -20.43
CA ASP A 346 -5.29 3.29 -19.81
C ASP A 346 -6.31 3.35 -18.66
N PHE A 347 -6.31 4.42 -17.86
CA PHE A 347 -7.18 4.56 -16.70
C PHE A 347 -8.65 4.44 -17.03
N LYS A 348 -9.12 5.15 -18.07
CA LYS A 348 -10.53 5.08 -18.48
C LYS A 348 -10.92 3.64 -18.85
N ILE A 349 -10.04 2.95 -19.59
CA ILE A 349 -10.31 1.58 -20.07
C ILE A 349 -10.31 0.60 -18.88
N ALA A 350 -9.26 0.64 -18.07
CA ALA A 350 -9.05 -0.27 -16.95
C ALA A 350 -10.11 -0.06 -15.85
N LEU A 351 -10.41 1.18 -15.48
CA LEU A 351 -11.43 1.47 -14.47
C LEU A 351 -12.81 1.01 -14.93
N ASN A 352 -13.21 1.30 -16.18
CA ASN A 352 -14.50 0.85 -16.70
C ASN A 352 -14.60 -0.68 -16.73
N ALA A 353 -13.51 -1.39 -17.05
CA ALA A 353 -13.49 -2.85 -16.99
C ALA A 353 -13.67 -3.36 -15.55
N TYR A 354 -12.96 -2.77 -14.58
CA TYR A 354 -13.10 -3.12 -13.17
C TYR A 354 -14.54 -2.89 -12.64
N LEU A 355 -15.14 -1.71 -12.93
CA LEU A 355 -16.47 -1.36 -12.44
C LEU A 355 -17.58 -2.26 -13.01
N LYS A 356 -17.39 -2.79 -14.23
CA LYS A 356 -18.30 -3.77 -14.84
C LYS A 356 -18.22 -5.15 -14.17
N ASP A 357 -17.07 -5.55 -13.65
CA ASP A 357 -16.87 -6.84 -12.96
C ASP A 357 -17.42 -6.84 -11.52
N LEU A 358 -17.74 -5.67 -10.96
CA LEU A 358 -18.40 -5.58 -9.65
C LEU A 358 -19.78 -6.24 -9.68
N VAL A 359 -20.12 -7.02 -8.66
CA VAL A 359 -21.42 -7.69 -8.55
C VAL A 359 -22.51 -6.64 -8.31
N VAL A 360 -22.26 -5.77 -7.34
CA VAL A 360 -23.11 -4.62 -7.00
C VAL A 360 -22.22 -3.39 -7.00
N SER A 361 -22.67 -2.29 -7.59
CA SER A 361 -22.00 -1.00 -7.47
C SER A 361 -22.96 0.15 -7.80
N PRO A 362 -22.88 1.29 -7.10
CA PRO A 362 -23.62 2.50 -7.45
C PRO A 362 -23.18 3.11 -8.79
N ILE A 363 -21.94 2.85 -9.22
CA ILE A 363 -21.35 3.39 -10.45
C ILE A 363 -20.84 2.24 -11.34
N ARG A 364 -20.89 2.41 -12.67
CA ARG A 364 -20.46 1.38 -13.64
C ARG A 364 -19.42 1.87 -14.63
N SER A 365 -19.05 3.15 -14.55
CA SER A 365 -18.07 3.78 -15.42
C SER A 365 -17.37 4.97 -14.75
N LEU A 366 -16.28 5.44 -15.36
CA LEU A 366 -15.63 6.71 -15.03
C LEU A 366 -16.61 7.89 -15.21
N GLU A 367 -17.51 7.83 -16.19
CA GLU A 367 -18.54 8.84 -16.40
C GLU A 367 -19.49 8.94 -15.20
N ASP A 368 -19.95 7.79 -14.69
CA ASP A 368 -20.76 7.75 -13.47
C ASP A 368 -20.01 8.28 -12.25
N ALA A 369 -18.71 7.96 -12.13
CA ALA A 369 -17.87 8.49 -11.04
C ALA A 369 -17.74 10.03 -11.10
N ILE A 370 -17.62 10.58 -12.30
CA ILE A 370 -17.59 12.03 -12.52
C ILE A 370 -18.95 12.64 -12.19
N ALA A 371 -20.05 12.06 -12.68
CA ALA A 371 -21.41 12.52 -12.41
C ALA A 371 -21.70 12.52 -10.90
N PHE A 372 -21.38 11.42 -10.20
CA PHE A 372 -21.52 11.32 -8.75
C PHE A 372 -20.78 12.45 -8.03
N ASN A 373 -19.52 12.71 -8.39
CA ASN A 373 -18.74 13.77 -7.74
C ASN A 373 -19.31 15.18 -7.98
N ASN A 374 -19.87 15.43 -9.17
CA ASN A 374 -20.52 16.71 -9.48
C ASN A 374 -21.79 16.92 -8.65
N GLU A 375 -22.58 15.87 -8.44
CA GLU A 375 -23.79 15.90 -7.61
C GLU A 375 -23.46 16.03 -6.11
N HIS A 376 -22.32 15.49 -5.67
CA HIS A 376 -21.93 15.41 -4.26
C HIS A 376 -20.78 16.37 -3.90
N ALA A 377 -20.61 17.45 -4.67
CA ALA A 377 -19.47 18.38 -4.58
C ALA A 377 -19.10 18.85 -3.17
N VAL A 378 -20.07 19.02 -2.27
CA VAL A 378 -19.82 19.45 -0.88
C VAL A 378 -19.24 18.32 -0.01
N ALA A 379 -19.64 17.07 -0.26
CA ALA A 379 -19.21 15.91 0.52
C ALA A 379 -17.87 15.33 0.05
N VAL A 380 -17.53 15.51 -1.22
CA VAL A 380 -16.27 15.01 -1.82
C VAL A 380 -15.17 16.07 -1.93
N CYS A 381 -15.34 17.22 -1.26
CA CYS A 381 -14.44 18.36 -1.38
C CYS A 381 -14.36 19.16 -0.07
N GLU A 382 -13.18 19.23 0.54
CA GLU A 382 -12.92 20.13 1.65
C GLU A 382 -12.71 21.56 1.10
N ARG A 383 -13.35 22.57 1.70
CA ARG A 383 -13.48 23.93 1.14
C ARG A 383 -12.13 24.61 0.79
N SER A 384 -11.01 24.16 1.34
CA SER A 384 -9.68 24.73 1.13
C SER A 384 -9.06 24.43 -0.24
N PHE A 385 -9.47 23.34 -0.92
CA PHE A 385 -8.87 22.92 -2.20
C PHE A 385 -9.85 22.87 -3.38
N CYS A 386 -11.11 23.26 -3.14
CA CYS A 386 -12.16 23.23 -4.15
C CYS A 386 -12.24 24.59 -4.87
N ARG A 387 -11.44 24.80 -5.94
CA ARG A 387 -11.68 25.93 -6.87
C ARG A 387 -12.45 25.54 -8.13
N THR A 388 -12.48 24.26 -8.52
CA THR A 388 -13.39 23.74 -9.57
C THR A 388 -13.56 22.22 -9.44
N THR A 389 -14.79 21.73 -9.32
CA THR A 389 -15.14 20.28 -9.29
C THR A 389 -14.90 19.56 -10.62
N SER A 390 -14.61 20.31 -11.69
CA SER A 390 -14.28 19.82 -13.04
C SER A 390 -12.82 19.34 -13.21
N ASN A 391 -12.01 19.30 -12.15
CA ASN A 391 -10.58 18.95 -12.21
C ASN A 391 -10.31 17.44 -12.15
N TRP A 392 -11.09 16.61 -12.86
CA TRP A 392 -10.56 15.29 -13.23
C TRP A 392 -9.45 15.54 -14.27
N LEU A 393 -8.23 15.07 -13.99
CA LEU A 393 -7.07 15.17 -14.88
C LEU A 393 -7.34 14.79 -16.37
N PRO A 394 -8.26 13.86 -16.74
CA PRO A 394 -8.42 13.46 -18.14
C PRO A 394 -8.95 14.56 -19.06
N PHE A 395 -9.46 15.68 -18.53
CA PHE A 395 -10.14 16.70 -19.33
C PHE A 395 -9.33 17.99 -19.56
N LYS A 396 -8.08 18.09 -19.10
CA LYS A 396 -7.22 19.23 -19.48
C LYS A 396 -6.65 19.13 -20.90
N HIS A 397 -6.68 17.93 -21.51
CA HIS A 397 -6.06 17.67 -22.81
C HIS A 397 -6.98 16.91 -23.79
N GLU A 398 -8.23 17.34 -23.97
CA GLU A 398 -8.89 17.04 -25.25
C GLU A 398 -8.23 17.87 -26.35
N PRO A 399 -7.63 17.27 -27.39
CA PRO A 399 -7.20 18.01 -28.56
C PRO A 399 -8.47 18.60 -29.19
N ARG A 400 -8.53 19.94 -29.28
CA ARG A 400 -9.53 20.60 -30.13
C ARG A 400 -9.31 20.07 -31.55
N LEU A 401 -10.14 19.13 -31.97
CA LEU A 401 -10.28 18.76 -33.38
C LEU A 401 -10.53 20.08 -34.13
N ARG A 402 -9.53 20.51 -34.91
CA ARG A 402 -9.70 21.61 -35.85
C ARG A 402 -10.86 21.19 -36.74
N LYS A 403 -11.96 21.94 -36.65
CA LYS A 403 -13.00 21.90 -37.67
C LYS A 403 -12.32 22.19 -39.00
N ASP A 404 -12.26 21.19 -39.86
CA ASP A 404 -12.05 21.37 -41.29
C ASP A 404 -13.03 22.44 -41.77
N ARG A 405 -12.49 23.60 -42.15
CA ARG A 405 -13.23 24.52 -43.01
C ARG A 405 -13.03 24.01 -44.43
N GLY A 406 -14.06 23.36 -44.94
CA GLY A 406 -14.21 23.16 -46.37
C GLY A 406 -14.50 24.48 -47.07
N VAL A 407 -14.19 24.43 -48.38
CA VAL A 407 -14.22 25.47 -49.44
C VAL A 407 -12.99 26.34 -49.51
#